data_AF-A0A515DG32-F1
#
_entry.id   AF-A0A515DG32-F1
#
_cell.length_a   1.000
_cell.length_b   1.000
_cell.length_c   1.000
_cell.angle_alpha   90.00
_cell.angle_beta   90.00
_cell.angle_gamma   90.00
#
_symmetry.space_group_name_H-M   'P 1'
#
loop_
_entity.id
_entity.type
_entity.pdbx_description
1 polymer ?
#
loop_
_entity_poly.entity_id
_entity_poly.type
_entity_poly.pdbx_seq_one_letter_code
_entity_poly.pdbx_strand_id
1 'polypeptide(L)'
;MGIVFKRQFLQADELLQRWKCSERDLKYEVIEGQLRPIIFVSDPEKFTDLENRPTFGPDEHYHNPADDDDVLGPTFVNRGYLVLRHPIRDGIDSCYFPSFSRHDEPSPHIASIEFGIPLEKYWSELLFDLPSILRFEAERTEGMTSKQLDEKSLSTRERDTLLKLVIGMAVKGYNYDSAAAKSRAPKEIADDLADLGIGVSDDTVRKYLKQATDTVLPTKPHQP
;
A
#
# COMPACT_ATOMS: atom_id res chain seq x y z
N MET A 1 -22.50 26.40 -29.72
CA MET A 1 -22.68 25.32 -28.72
C MET A 1 -21.29 24.74 -28.47
N GLY A 2 -20.67 25.04 -27.32
CA GLY A 2 -19.30 24.58 -27.04
C GLY A 2 -19.29 23.10 -26.67
N ILE A 3 -18.46 22.31 -27.34
CA ILE A 3 -18.23 20.91 -26.97
C ILE A 3 -17.45 20.91 -25.65
N VAL A 4 -18.09 20.51 -24.56
CA VAL A 4 -17.42 20.29 -23.28
C VAL A 4 -16.75 18.92 -23.34
N PHE A 5 -15.42 18.89 -23.50
CA PHE A 5 -14.67 17.65 -23.39
C PHE A 5 -14.70 17.18 -21.93
N LYS A 6 -15.30 16.01 -21.70
CA LYS A 6 -15.25 15.38 -20.38
C LYS A 6 -13.83 14.91 -20.13
N ARG A 7 -13.26 15.34 -19.00
CA ARG A 7 -11.97 14.86 -18.52
C ARG A 7 -12.02 13.35 -18.28
N GLN A 8 -11.08 12.61 -18.85
CA GLN A 8 -11.04 11.14 -18.77
C GLN A 8 -10.02 10.60 -17.77
N PHE A 9 -9.04 11.42 -17.35
CA PHE A 9 -7.93 11.01 -16.50
C PHE A 9 -7.67 12.01 -15.37
N LEU A 10 -7.18 11.51 -14.23
CA LEU A 10 -6.66 12.30 -13.11
C LEU A 10 -5.17 12.01 -12.91
N GLN A 11 -4.40 13.01 -12.49
CA GLN A 11 -3.02 12.84 -12.03
C GLN A 11 -2.97 12.36 -10.57
N ALA A 12 -1.84 11.81 -10.14
CA ALA A 12 -1.62 11.38 -8.77
C ALA A 12 -1.94 12.49 -7.74
N ASP A 13 -1.42 13.70 -7.94
CA ASP A 13 -1.63 14.84 -7.03
C ASP A 13 -3.11 15.21 -6.86
N GLU A 14 -3.90 15.04 -7.93
CA GLU A 14 -5.33 15.32 -7.89
C GLU A 14 -6.09 14.26 -7.09
N LEU A 15 -5.67 13.00 -7.17
CA LEU A 15 -6.19 11.95 -6.31
C LEU A 15 -5.83 12.18 -4.85
N LEU A 16 -4.60 12.59 -4.56
CA LEU A 16 -4.17 12.94 -3.20
C LEU A 16 -5.04 14.04 -2.61
N GLN A 17 -5.28 15.11 -3.37
CA GLN A 17 -6.16 16.21 -2.94
C GLN A 17 -7.62 15.76 -2.80
N ARG A 18 -8.12 14.96 -3.75
CA ARG A 18 -9.50 14.48 -3.76
C ARG A 18 -9.81 13.56 -2.57
N TRP A 19 -8.89 12.63 -2.27
CA TRP A 19 -9.06 11.64 -1.20
C TRP A 19 -8.54 12.11 0.15
N LYS A 20 -7.83 13.25 0.19
CA LYS A 20 -7.19 13.78 1.40
C LYS A 20 -6.29 12.74 2.07
N CYS A 21 -5.56 11.96 1.27
CA CYS A 21 -4.65 10.91 1.71
C CYS A 21 -3.19 11.30 1.47
N SER A 22 -2.27 10.55 2.08
CA SER A 22 -0.85 10.73 1.83
C SER A 22 -0.41 10.04 0.53
N GLU A 23 0.73 10.46 -0.02
CA GLU A 23 1.34 9.78 -1.18
C GLU A 23 1.55 8.29 -0.91
N ARG A 24 1.95 7.94 0.32
CA ARG A 24 2.16 6.56 0.75
C ARG A 24 0.88 5.74 0.67
N ASP A 25 -0.27 6.31 1.05
CA ASP A 25 -1.56 5.62 0.97
C ASP A 25 -1.93 5.34 -0.49
N LEU A 26 -1.76 6.32 -1.38
CA LEU A 26 -2.05 6.13 -2.81
C LEU A 26 -1.09 5.12 -3.46
N LYS A 27 0.20 5.17 -3.13
CA LYS A 27 1.20 4.18 -3.57
C LYS A 27 0.81 2.78 -3.12
N TYR A 28 0.33 2.63 -1.89
CA TYR A 28 -0.11 1.34 -1.38
C TYR A 28 -1.24 0.75 -2.24
N GLU A 29 -2.23 1.55 -2.64
CA GLU A 29 -3.32 1.09 -3.52
C GLU A 29 -2.83 0.67 -4.91
N VAL A 30 -1.80 1.35 -5.43
CA VAL A 30 -1.14 0.99 -6.68
C VAL A 30 -0.37 -0.33 -6.51
N ILE A 31 0.43 -0.46 -5.46
CA ILE A 31 1.27 -1.63 -5.14
C ILE A 31 0.41 -2.89 -4.88
N GLU A 32 -0.75 -2.74 -4.24
CA GLU A 32 -1.71 -3.83 -4.03
C GLU A 32 -2.53 -4.16 -5.29
N GLY A 33 -2.26 -3.47 -6.41
CA GLY A 33 -2.92 -3.68 -7.70
C GLY A 33 -4.39 -3.27 -7.73
N GLN A 34 -4.86 -2.51 -6.73
CA GLN A 34 -6.23 -2.00 -6.67
C GLN A 34 -6.45 -0.86 -7.66
N LEU A 35 -5.40 -0.04 -7.83
CA LEU A 35 -5.37 1.02 -8.84
C LEU A 35 -4.35 0.68 -9.91
N ARG A 36 -4.75 0.88 -11.17
CA ARG A 36 -3.91 0.65 -12.34
C ARG A 36 -3.50 1.99 -12.94
N PRO A 37 -2.28 2.44 -12.70
CA PRO A 37 -1.81 3.67 -13.31
C PRO A 37 -1.57 3.48 -14.80
N ILE A 38 -1.63 4.59 -15.51
CA ILE A 38 -1.37 4.73 -16.94
C ILE A 38 -0.30 5.80 -17.08
N ILE A 39 0.65 5.62 -17.98
CA ILE A 39 1.64 6.64 -18.30
C ILE A 39 1.41 7.13 -19.73
N PHE A 40 1.44 8.44 -19.94
CA PHE A 40 1.47 8.99 -21.30
C PHE A 40 2.93 9.05 -21.82
N VAL A 41 3.25 8.15 -22.75
CA VAL A 41 4.57 8.04 -23.38
C VAL A 41 4.62 8.98 -24.58
N SER A 42 4.97 10.24 -24.31
CA SER A 42 5.22 11.24 -25.36
C SER A 42 6.61 11.12 -25.97
N ASP A 43 7.57 10.66 -25.17
CA ASP A 43 8.99 10.57 -25.46
C ASP A 43 9.53 9.27 -24.87
N PRO A 44 9.56 8.17 -25.66
CA PRO A 44 9.96 6.85 -25.19
C PRO A 44 11.37 6.81 -24.60
N GLU A 45 12.29 7.64 -25.10
CA GLU A 45 13.70 7.66 -24.66
C GLU A 45 13.86 8.10 -23.20
N LYS A 46 12.87 8.80 -22.63
CA LYS A 46 12.87 9.20 -21.21
C LYS A 46 12.56 8.05 -20.25
N PHE A 47 11.96 6.97 -20.74
CA PHE A 47 11.59 5.84 -19.92
C PHE A 47 12.73 4.84 -19.91
N THR A 48 13.34 4.70 -18.75
CA THR A 48 14.35 3.70 -18.45
C THR A 48 13.90 2.74 -17.35
N ASP A 49 14.50 1.56 -17.36
CA ASP A 49 14.37 0.55 -16.32
C ASP A 49 15.15 0.91 -15.03
N LEU A 50 15.19 -0.03 -14.09
CA LEU A 50 15.96 0.03 -12.84
C LEU A 50 17.48 0.21 -13.04
N GLU A 51 18.03 -0.23 -14.17
CA GLU A 51 19.45 -0.11 -14.53
C GLU A 51 19.73 1.12 -15.41
N ASN A 52 18.77 2.04 -15.55
CA ASN A 52 18.80 3.19 -16.46
C ASN A 52 18.98 2.84 -17.95
N ARG A 53 18.61 1.63 -18.36
CA ARG A 53 18.52 1.24 -19.77
C ARG A 53 17.18 1.69 -20.35
N PRO A 54 17.11 2.20 -21.59
CA PRO A 54 15.85 2.51 -22.22
C PRO A 54 14.88 1.33 -22.15
N THR A 55 13.67 1.56 -21.64
CA THR A 55 12.63 0.53 -21.53
C THR A 55 12.06 0.15 -22.89
N PHE A 56 12.22 1.04 -23.88
CA PHE A 56 11.75 0.85 -25.25
C PHE A 56 12.95 0.78 -26.20
N GLY A 57 12.99 -0.25 -27.04
CA GLY A 57 14.05 -0.44 -28.01
C GLY A 57 13.98 0.57 -29.17
N PRO A 58 15.12 0.93 -29.80
CA PRO A 58 15.15 1.84 -30.94
C PRO A 58 14.50 1.25 -32.21
N ASP A 59 14.43 -0.08 -32.32
CA ASP A 59 14.05 -0.83 -33.53
C ASP A 59 12.70 -1.56 -33.44
N GLU A 60 11.88 -1.32 -32.41
CA GLU A 60 10.49 -1.80 -32.40
C GLU A 60 9.70 -1.03 -33.47
N HIS A 61 9.73 -1.52 -34.70
CA HIS A 61 9.11 -0.88 -35.84
C HIS A 61 7.58 -0.81 -35.67
N TYR A 62 7.12 0.43 -35.66
CA TYR A 62 5.74 0.87 -35.51
C TYR A 62 4.80 0.23 -36.54
N HIS A 63 3.96 -0.71 -36.11
CA HIS A 63 2.76 -1.05 -36.88
C HIS A 63 1.67 -0.02 -36.59
N ASN A 64 1.20 0.66 -37.63
CA ASN A 64 0.07 1.57 -37.55
C ASN A 64 -1.20 0.73 -37.29
N PRO A 65 -1.95 0.97 -36.20
CA PRO A 65 -3.14 0.19 -35.87
C PRO A 65 -4.28 0.33 -36.90
N ALA A 66 -4.16 1.23 -37.88
CA ALA A 66 -5.10 1.32 -38.99
C ALA A 66 -5.12 0.08 -39.91
N ASP A 67 -4.16 -0.84 -39.76
CA ASP A 67 -4.06 -2.05 -40.57
C ASP A 67 -4.57 -3.33 -39.87
N ASP A 68 -4.94 -3.28 -38.58
CA ASP A 68 -5.41 -4.48 -37.83
C ASP A 68 -6.54 -4.12 -36.85
N ASP A 69 -7.78 -4.45 -37.22
CA ASP A 69 -9.00 -3.96 -36.55
C ASP A 69 -9.38 -4.66 -35.24
N ASP A 70 -8.65 -5.68 -34.74
CA ASP A 70 -9.26 -6.57 -33.73
C ASP A 70 -8.39 -7.08 -32.56
N VAL A 71 -7.19 -6.56 -32.30
CA VAL A 71 -6.40 -7.07 -31.15
C VAL A 71 -5.71 -5.98 -30.36
N LEU A 72 -6.28 -5.65 -29.19
CA LEU A 72 -5.57 -5.02 -28.06
C LEU A 72 -4.53 -6.00 -27.50
N GLY A 73 -3.50 -6.31 -28.29
CA GLY A 73 -2.35 -7.11 -27.91
C GLY A 73 -1.47 -6.35 -26.90
N PRO A 74 -0.60 -7.06 -26.16
CA PRO A 74 0.28 -6.43 -25.19
C PRO A 74 1.29 -5.51 -25.90
N THR A 75 1.40 -4.28 -25.40
CA THR A 75 2.52 -3.33 -25.62
C THR A 75 2.86 -2.98 -27.07
N PHE A 76 2.00 -2.19 -27.72
CA PHE A 76 2.44 -1.32 -28.82
C PHE A 76 2.63 0.10 -28.28
N VAL A 77 3.86 0.62 -28.32
CA VAL A 77 4.16 2.03 -28.02
C VAL A 77 3.92 2.85 -29.27
N ASN A 78 2.65 3.08 -29.57
CA ASN A 78 2.32 4.30 -30.30
C ASN A 78 2.39 5.44 -29.29
N ARG A 79 3.01 6.58 -29.63
CA ARG A 79 3.01 7.80 -28.80
C ARG A 79 1.61 7.97 -28.18
N GLY A 80 1.47 7.73 -26.88
CA GLY A 80 0.18 7.25 -26.38
C GLY A 80 0.22 6.80 -24.92
N TYR A 81 -0.72 5.95 -24.54
CA TYR A 81 -0.93 5.56 -23.14
C TYR A 81 -0.41 4.14 -22.90
N LEU A 82 0.54 3.99 -21.97
CA LEU A 82 1.00 2.71 -21.45
C LEU A 82 0.20 2.38 -20.18
N VAL A 83 -0.63 1.33 -20.24
CA VAL A 83 -1.33 0.83 -19.06
C VAL A 83 -0.38 -0.07 -18.26
N LEU A 84 -0.03 0.37 -17.06
CA LEU A 84 0.82 -0.40 -16.15
C LEU A 84 -0.01 -1.52 -15.51
N ARG A 85 0.50 -2.75 -15.58
CA ARG A 85 -0.23 -3.96 -15.13
C ARG A 85 0.13 -4.29 -13.69
N HIS A 86 0.23 -5.58 -13.36
CA HIS A 86 0.49 -6.05 -12.00
C HIS A 86 1.87 -5.57 -11.54
N PRO A 87 1.94 -4.75 -10.48
CA PRO A 87 3.22 -4.33 -9.92
C PRO A 87 3.93 -5.54 -9.30
N ILE A 88 5.26 -5.55 -9.39
CA ILE A 88 6.11 -6.47 -8.65
C ILE A 88 6.76 -5.67 -7.52
N ARG A 89 6.48 -6.08 -6.28
CA ARG A 89 7.02 -5.45 -5.07
C ARG A 89 8.53 -5.70 -4.98
N ASP A 90 9.29 -4.63 -4.76
CA ASP A 90 10.73 -4.67 -4.48
C ASP A 90 11.06 -4.03 -3.11
N GLY A 91 10.02 -3.62 -2.36
CA GLY A 91 10.15 -3.02 -1.04
C GLY A 91 8.80 -2.77 -0.38
N ILE A 92 8.82 -2.09 0.76
CA ILE A 92 7.62 -1.73 1.52
C ILE A 92 6.80 -0.67 0.78
N ASP A 93 7.50 0.27 0.15
CA ASP A 93 6.96 1.43 -0.55
C ASP A 93 7.44 1.51 -2.01
N SER A 94 8.06 0.42 -2.50
CA SER A 94 8.57 0.34 -3.86
C SER A 94 8.04 -0.84 -4.66
N CYS A 95 7.77 -0.57 -5.94
CA CYS A 95 7.46 -1.60 -6.92
C CYS A 95 7.92 -1.18 -8.32
N TYR A 96 8.07 -2.17 -9.19
CA TYR A 96 8.25 -1.93 -10.62
C TYR A 96 7.16 -2.63 -11.42
N PHE A 97 6.89 -2.12 -12.62
CA PHE A 97 5.95 -2.73 -13.55
C PHE A 97 6.72 -3.45 -14.65
N PRO A 98 6.49 -4.75 -14.87
CA PRO A 98 7.13 -5.46 -15.97
C PRO A 98 6.66 -4.89 -17.30
N SER A 99 7.62 -4.47 -18.13
CA SER A 99 7.43 -4.15 -19.53
C SER A 99 7.83 -5.36 -20.36
N PHE A 100 7.00 -5.75 -21.32
CA PHE A 100 7.29 -6.84 -22.23
C PHE A 100 7.63 -6.27 -23.61
N SER A 101 8.87 -6.45 -24.06
CA SER A 101 9.23 -6.34 -25.48
C SER A 101 8.85 -7.64 -26.17
N ARG A 102 7.99 -7.58 -27.17
CA ARG A 102 7.61 -8.77 -27.95
C ARG A 102 8.75 -9.06 -28.93
N HIS A 103 9.52 -10.12 -28.70
CA HIS A 103 10.37 -10.65 -29.75
C HIS A 103 9.48 -11.41 -30.74
N ASP A 104 9.52 -11.04 -32.02
CA ASP A 104 8.70 -11.64 -33.07
C ASP A 104 9.05 -13.10 -33.37
N GLU A 105 10.14 -13.63 -32.81
CA GLU A 105 10.46 -15.05 -32.94
C GLU A 105 10.26 -15.80 -31.61
N PRO A 106 9.44 -16.87 -31.59
CA PRO A 106 9.31 -17.76 -30.44
C PRO A 106 10.60 -18.57 -30.29
N SER A 107 11.65 -17.95 -29.74
CA SER A 107 12.84 -18.66 -29.32
C SER A 107 12.58 -19.30 -27.96
N PRO A 108 12.54 -20.65 -27.85
CA PRO A 108 12.23 -21.35 -26.60
C PRO A 108 13.30 -21.23 -25.50
N HIS A 109 14.33 -20.38 -25.70
CA HIS A 109 15.53 -20.36 -24.86
C HIS A 109 15.97 -18.99 -24.37
N ILE A 110 15.24 -17.91 -24.65
CA ILE A 110 15.57 -16.60 -24.09
C ILE A 110 14.50 -16.24 -23.08
N ALA A 111 14.84 -16.39 -21.79
CA ALA A 111 14.07 -15.79 -20.72
C ALA A 111 13.87 -14.31 -21.09
N SER A 112 12.61 -13.90 -21.20
CA SER A 112 12.23 -12.51 -21.45
C SER A 112 13.01 -11.62 -20.50
N ILE A 113 13.81 -10.70 -21.04
CA ILE A 113 14.44 -9.67 -20.22
C ILE A 113 13.29 -8.79 -19.73
N GLU A 114 12.89 -8.99 -18.48
CA GLU A 114 11.86 -8.18 -17.83
C GLU A 114 12.48 -6.84 -17.47
N PHE A 115 12.28 -5.84 -18.33
CA PHE A 115 12.57 -4.45 -17.97
C PHE A 115 11.47 -3.98 -17.02
N GLY A 116 11.85 -3.51 -15.83
CA GLY A 116 10.91 -2.98 -14.84
C GLY A 116 10.83 -1.46 -14.90
N ILE A 117 9.63 -0.90 -15.02
CA ILE A 117 9.38 0.55 -14.87
C ILE A 117 9.21 0.85 -13.38
N PRO A 118 10.18 1.47 -12.69
CA PRO A 118 10.05 1.81 -11.28
C PRO A 118 8.95 2.85 -11.05
N LEU A 119 8.04 2.57 -10.12
CA LEU A 119 6.91 3.44 -9.79
C LEU A 119 7.38 4.83 -9.34
N GLU A 120 8.46 4.88 -8.54
CA GLU A 120 8.95 6.10 -7.89
C GLU A 120 9.51 7.09 -8.90
N LYS A 121 10.09 6.58 -10.00
CA LYS A 121 10.73 7.39 -11.02
C LYS A 121 9.72 8.15 -11.88
N TYR A 122 8.52 7.59 -12.06
CA TYR A 122 7.49 8.14 -12.96
C TYR A 122 6.21 8.54 -12.25
N TRP A 123 6.29 8.78 -10.93
CA TRP A 123 5.12 9.07 -10.10
C TRP A 123 4.34 10.30 -10.58
N SER A 124 5.05 11.36 -10.97
CA SER A 124 4.47 12.60 -11.50
C SER A 124 3.78 12.45 -12.86
N GLU A 125 4.14 11.41 -13.60
CA GLU A 125 3.64 11.10 -14.94
C GLU A 125 2.44 10.14 -14.92
N LEU A 126 2.10 9.60 -13.74
CA LEU A 126 0.99 8.67 -13.60
C LEU A 126 -0.35 9.37 -13.79
N LEU A 127 -1.17 8.74 -14.62
CA LEU A 127 -2.55 9.06 -14.88
C LEU A 127 -3.42 7.89 -14.42
N PHE A 128 -4.62 8.19 -13.97
CA PHE A 128 -5.60 7.21 -13.54
C PHE A 128 -6.88 7.45 -14.32
N ASP A 129 -7.43 6.39 -14.92
CA ASP A 129 -8.67 6.51 -15.67
C ASP A 129 -9.85 6.74 -14.72
N LEU A 130 -10.67 7.74 -15.04
CA LEU A 130 -11.78 8.15 -14.19
C LEU A 130 -12.79 7.00 -13.94
N PRO A 131 -13.15 6.14 -14.92
CA PRO A 131 -14.01 4.99 -14.66
C PRO A 131 -13.46 4.02 -13.61
N SER A 132 -12.17 3.67 -13.64
CA SER A 132 -11.56 2.80 -12.63
C SER A 132 -11.49 3.47 -11.26
N ILE A 133 -11.21 4.77 -11.20
CA ILE A 133 -11.26 5.55 -9.96
C ILE A 133 -12.66 5.50 -9.35
N LEU A 134 -13.69 5.78 -10.15
CA LEU A 134 -15.08 5.77 -9.68
C LEU A 134 -15.52 4.37 -9.23
N ARG A 135 -15.10 3.31 -9.96
CA ARG A 135 -15.35 1.92 -9.54
C ARG A 135 -14.69 1.63 -8.20
N PHE A 136 -13.42 2.00 -8.04
CA PHE A 136 -12.69 1.83 -6.78
C PHE A 136 -13.33 2.62 -5.62
N GLU A 137 -13.76 3.86 -5.85
CA GLU A 137 -14.49 4.67 -4.86
C GLU A 137 -15.82 4.02 -4.47
N ALA A 138 -16.56 3.48 -5.44
CA ALA A 138 -17.82 2.76 -5.20
C ALA A 138 -17.58 1.48 -4.37
N GLU A 139 -16.59 0.67 -4.73
CA GLU A 139 -16.21 -0.55 -4.01
C GLU A 139 -15.80 -0.26 -2.56
N ARG A 140 -15.04 0.82 -2.31
CA ARG A 140 -14.71 1.26 -0.94
C ARG A 140 -15.95 1.68 -0.17
N THR A 141 -16.85 2.42 -0.81
CA THR A 141 -18.07 2.92 -0.15
C THR A 141 -19.01 1.75 0.21
N GLU A 142 -19.21 0.81 -0.71
CA GLU A 142 -20.03 -0.39 -0.50
C GLU A 142 -19.39 -1.32 0.55
N GLY A 143 -18.06 -1.48 0.51
CA GLY A 143 -17.28 -2.21 1.51
C GLY A 143 -17.29 -1.56 2.89
N MET A 144 -17.35 -0.23 2.99
CA MET A 144 -17.46 0.50 4.27
C MET A 144 -18.80 0.25 4.96
N THR A 145 -19.89 0.02 4.22
CA THR A 145 -21.22 -0.29 4.80
C THR A 145 -21.28 -1.63 5.54
N SER A 146 -20.37 -2.57 5.26
CA SER A 146 -20.35 -3.88 5.94
C SER A 146 -19.09 -4.17 6.75
N LYS A 147 -17.98 -3.46 6.49
CA LYS A 147 -16.68 -3.75 7.14
C LYS A 147 -16.17 -2.65 8.07
N GLN A 148 -16.74 -1.44 8.06
CA GLN A 148 -16.39 -0.38 9.02
C GLN A 148 -17.37 -0.21 10.19
N LEU A 149 -18.55 -0.85 10.15
CA LEU A 149 -19.32 -1.13 11.37
C LEU A 149 -18.79 -2.34 12.14
N ASP A 150 -17.84 -3.06 11.53
CA ASP A 150 -16.97 -4.04 12.17
C ASP A 150 -15.55 -3.44 12.27
N GLU A 151 -15.41 -2.35 13.04
CA GLU A 151 -14.45 -2.48 14.15
C GLU A 151 -14.88 -3.75 14.87
N LYS A 152 -14.41 -4.92 14.41
CA LYS A 152 -14.55 -6.15 15.16
C LYS A 152 -13.95 -5.80 16.48
N SER A 153 -14.80 -5.58 17.49
CA SER A 153 -14.38 -5.67 18.87
C SER A 153 -13.56 -6.95 18.87
N LEU A 154 -12.23 -6.85 19.06
CA LEU A 154 -11.36 -8.01 19.20
C LEU A 154 -12.19 -9.03 19.98
N SER A 155 -12.40 -10.22 19.41
CA SER A 155 -13.24 -11.20 20.10
C SER A 155 -12.73 -11.24 21.54
N THR A 156 -13.62 -11.30 22.53
CA THR A 156 -13.22 -11.20 23.94
C THR A 156 -12.00 -12.10 24.23
N ARG A 157 -11.96 -13.27 23.61
CA ARG A 157 -10.81 -14.18 23.59
C ARG A 157 -9.49 -13.61 23.04
N GLU A 158 -9.49 -12.98 21.87
CA GLU A 158 -8.27 -12.39 21.29
C GLU A 158 -7.77 -11.21 22.13
N ARG A 159 -8.69 -10.35 22.59
CA ARG A 159 -8.36 -9.24 23.49
C ARG A 159 -7.75 -9.75 24.80
N ASP A 160 -8.36 -10.74 25.42
CA ASP A 160 -7.87 -11.34 26.66
C ASP A 160 -6.52 -12.01 26.46
N THR A 161 -6.31 -12.66 25.32
CA THR A 161 -5.02 -13.27 24.97
C THR A 161 -3.93 -12.21 24.84
N LEU A 162 -4.21 -11.09 24.17
CA LEU A 162 -3.27 -9.98 24.07
C LEU A 162 -2.95 -9.38 25.45
N LEU A 163 -3.96 -9.16 26.29
CA LEU A 163 -3.78 -8.64 27.65
C LEU A 163 -2.92 -9.59 28.50
N LYS A 164 -3.09 -10.92 28.37
CA LYS A 164 -2.24 -11.93 29.04
C LYS A 164 -0.77 -11.84 28.63
N LEU A 165 -0.51 -11.66 27.33
CA LEU A 165 0.84 -11.50 26.84
C LEU A 165 1.49 -10.22 27.38
N VAL A 166 0.76 -9.10 27.29
CA VAL A 166 1.23 -7.79 27.77
C VAL A 166 1.57 -7.82 29.25
N ILE A 167 0.67 -8.35 30.11
CA ILE A 167 0.93 -8.40 31.56
C ILE A 167 2.07 -9.35 31.91
N GLY A 168 2.20 -10.50 31.21
CA GLY A 168 3.30 -11.44 31.42
C GLY A 168 4.67 -10.81 31.12
N MET A 169 4.77 -10.06 30.01
CA MET A 169 5.99 -9.34 29.65
C MET A 169 6.29 -8.19 30.61
N ALA A 170 5.27 -7.43 31.05
CA ALA A 170 5.47 -6.34 31.99
C ALA A 170 5.94 -6.82 33.38
N VAL A 171 5.36 -7.91 33.90
CA VAL A 171 5.78 -8.49 35.18
C VAL A 171 7.20 -9.04 35.08
N LYS A 172 7.53 -9.78 34.01
CA LYS A 172 8.83 -10.45 33.90
C LYS A 172 9.96 -9.53 33.46
N GLY A 173 9.69 -8.61 32.52
CA GLY A 173 10.67 -7.73 31.91
C GLY A 173 10.89 -6.43 32.69
N TYR A 174 9.83 -5.87 33.26
CA TYR A 174 9.85 -4.54 33.89
C TYR A 174 9.54 -4.57 35.39
N ASN A 175 9.48 -5.77 35.99
CA ASN A 175 9.14 -5.97 37.40
C ASN A 175 7.83 -5.25 37.80
N TYR A 176 6.85 -5.21 36.91
CA TYR A 176 5.56 -4.58 37.19
C TYR A 176 4.85 -5.32 38.33
N ASP A 177 4.52 -4.58 39.40
CA ASP A 177 3.68 -5.05 40.50
C ASP A 177 2.38 -4.23 40.54
N SER A 178 1.23 -4.90 40.38
CA SER A 178 -0.09 -4.28 40.43
C SER A 178 -0.52 -3.86 41.84
N ALA A 179 0.10 -4.42 42.89
CA ALA A 179 -0.19 -4.07 44.28
C ALA A 179 0.63 -2.86 44.78
N ALA A 180 1.67 -2.47 44.04
CA ALA A 180 2.51 -1.34 44.41
C ALA A 180 1.77 -0.01 44.22
N ALA A 181 1.82 0.86 45.23
CA ALA A 181 1.21 2.19 45.18
C ALA A 181 1.80 3.08 44.05
N LYS A 182 3.05 2.83 43.66
CA LYS A 182 3.74 3.47 42.55
C LYS A 182 4.63 2.44 41.84
N SER A 183 4.36 2.21 40.56
CA SER A 183 5.18 1.37 39.68
C SER A 183 5.92 2.25 38.67
N ARG A 184 7.21 1.98 38.46
CA ARG A 184 8.06 2.65 37.44
C ARG A 184 7.87 2.05 36.05
N ALA A 185 7.42 0.79 35.98
CA ALA A 185 7.29 0.04 34.74
C ALA A 185 6.49 0.75 33.63
N PRO A 186 5.37 1.46 33.88
CA PRO A 186 4.65 2.15 32.81
C PRO A 186 5.51 3.20 32.08
N LYS A 187 6.38 3.89 32.82
CA LYS A 187 7.30 4.86 32.25
C LYS A 187 8.45 4.17 31.50
N GLU A 188 9.07 3.17 32.12
CA GLU A 188 10.16 2.41 31.49
C GLU A 188 9.71 1.75 30.17
N ILE A 189 8.50 1.17 30.14
CA ILE A 189 7.91 0.63 28.90
C ILE A 189 7.69 1.73 27.86
N ALA A 190 7.18 2.89 28.26
CA ALA A 190 6.94 4.01 27.33
C ALA A 190 8.26 4.54 26.75
N ASP A 191 9.30 4.66 27.57
CA ASP A 191 10.64 5.09 27.18
C ASP A 191 11.26 4.06 26.21
N ASP A 192 11.21 2.76 26.52
CA ASP A 192 11.72 1.68 25.65
C ASP A 192 10.98 1.62 24.29
N LEU A 193 9.66 1.85 24.29
CA LEU A 193 8.88 1.94 23.05
C LEU A 193 9.27 3.18 22.24
N ALA A 194 9.53 4.31 22.90
CA ALA A 194 9.96 5.53 22.23
C ALA A 194 11.35 5.37 21.59
N ASP A 195 12.27 4.65 22.24
CA ASP A 195 13.59 4.31 21.68
C ASP A 195 13.47 3.45 20.40
N LEU A 196 12.36 2.72 20.25
CA LEU A 196 12.01 1.96 19.04
C LEU A 196 11.19 2.77 18.02
N GLY A 197 10.95 4.06 18.26
CA GLY A 197 10.12 4.92 17.39
C GLY A 197 8.61 4.70 17.55
N ILE A 198 8.16 4.04 18.60
CA ILE A 198 6.75 3.74 18.90
C ILE A 198 6.26 4.70 20.00
N GLY A 199 5.63 5.80 19.62
CA GLY A 199 5.15 6.80 20.57
C GLY A 199 3.90 6.35 21.34
N VAL A 200 4.06 6.03 22.64
CA VAL A 200 2.95 5.72 23.57
C VAL A 200 3.18 6.45 24.89
N SER A 201 2.14 7.09 25.44
CA SER A 201 2.25 7.75 26.75
C SER A 201 2.27 6.75 27.91
N ASP A 202 2.96 7.10 29.00
CA ASP A 202 2.99 6.31 30.24
C ASP A 202 1.58 6.11 30.85
N ASP A 203 0.69 7.09 30.72
CA ASP A 203 -0.73 6.99 31.11
C ASP A 203 -1.48 5.93 30.28
N THR A 204 -1.19 5.84 28.98
CA THR A 204 -1.77 4.82 28.11
C THR A 204 -1.29 3.43 28.51
N VAL A 205 0.01 3.28 28.75
CA VAL A 205 0.59 2.02 29.25
C VAL A 205 -0.04 1.62 30.58
N ARG A 206 -0.17 2.56 31.52
CA ARG A 206 -0.80 2.33 32.83
C ARG A 206 -2.24 1.84 32.69
N LYS A 207 -3.02 2.45 31.79
CA LYS A 207 -4.40 2.04 31.50
C LYS A 207 -4.47 0.58 31.04
N TYR A 208 -3.63 0.18 30.09
CA TYR A 208 -3.64 -1.19 29.57
C TYR A 208 -3.09 -2.22 30.56
N LEU A 209 -2.07 -1.90 31.34
CA LEU A 209 -1.57 -2.79 32.40
C LEU A 209 -2.61 -3.02 33.49
N LYS A 210 -3.37 -1.99 33.86
CA LYS A 210 -4.50 -2.12 34.78
C LYS A 210 -5.59 -3.02 34.20
N GLN A 211 -6.01 -2.76 32.95
CA GLN A 211 -6.99 -3.60 32.27
C GLN A 211 -6.53 -5.07 32.17
N ALA A 212 -5.25 -5.31 31.91
CA ALA A 212 -4.69 -6.65 31.86
C ALA A 212 -4.64 -7.31 33.25
N THR A 213 -4.30 -6.56 34.29
CA THR A 213 -4.35 -7.02 35.68
C THR A 213 -5.76 -7.50 36.02
N ASP A 214 -6.78 -6.67 35.77
CA ASP A 214 -8.18 -6.95 36.10
C ASP A 214 -8.73 -8.17 35.34
N THR A 215 -8.18 -8.44 34.15
CA THR A 215 -8.63 -9.54 33.26
C THR A 215 -7.93 -10.87 33.57
N VAL A 216 -6.66 -10.83 34.02
CA VAL A 216 -5.77 -12.01 34.04
C VAL A 216 -5.41 -12.46 35.44
N LEU A 217 -5.23 -11.53 36.38
CA LEU A 217 -4.84 -11.86 37.74
C LEU A 217 -6.12 -12.05 38.57
N PRO A 218 -6.36 -13.24 39.16
CA PRO A 218 -7.49 -13.41 40.05
C PRO A 218 -7.31 -12.44 41.23
N THR A 219 -8.32 -11.59 41.47
CA THR A 219 -8.40 -10.77 42.67
C THR A 219 -8.19 -11.69 43.87
N LYS A 220 -7.10 -11.49 44.62
CA LYS A 220 -6.89 -12.23 45.88
C LYS A 220 -8.17 -12.12 46.72
N PRO A 221 -8.74 -13.23 47.22
CA PRO A 221 -9.89 -13.14 48.10
C PRO A 221 -9.50 -12.32 49.33
N HIS A 222 -10.35 -11.35 49.65
CA HIS A 222 -10.29 -10.55 50.87
C HIS A 222 -10.27 -11.53 52.06
N GLN A 223 -9.12 -11.69 52.73
CA GLN A 223 -9.09 -12.44 53.99
C GLN A 223 -9.74 -11.55 55.07
N PRO A 224 -10.76 -12.05 55.79
CA PRO A 224 -11.34 -11.36 56.94
C PRO A 224 -10.38 -11.27 58.12
#